data_AF-A0A2N8M6W5-F1
#
_entry.id   AF-A0A2N8M6W5-F1
#
_cell.length_a   1.000
_cell.length_b   1.000
_cell.length_c   1.000
_cell.angle_alpha   90.00
_cell.angle_beta   90.00
_cell.angle_gamma   90.00
#
_symmetry.space_group_name_H-M   'P 1'
#
loop_
_entity.id
_entity.type
_entity.pdbx_description
1 polymer ?
#
loop_
_entity_poly.entity_id
_entity_poly.type
_entity_poly.pdbx_seq_one_letter_code
_entity_poly.pdbx_strand_id
1 'polypeptide(L)'
;MVQDNIVKNSQKIQRLVAYLNENDERVEEPLDDVIVFRATGTVVAFPSGEPIEPVGTACEAVAIEISLFTKDGGDLTKKVHWNADHTGIFSDSRYCKMATGVMARVPLPDWRDLGRGLPLFPGNTALALGRMTPELPEAIHLVTKKSPECCRPGYASRTGDNLIFAKGKPAVLLLDFDTKGMTAENKARLDELGGFFGALKVIWPGFEKIGYIARRSTSAGIYDATTGQRFGEGGWHVYVLINDGTKAEALCPASAPMRQIGRVEEGRISGSS
;
A
#
# COMPACT_ATOMS: atom_id res chain seq x y z
N MET A 1 -32.82 -21.59 -0.87
CA MET A 1 -31.74 -21.36 0.10
C MET A 1 -30.43 -21.57 -0.63
N VAL A 2 -29.82 -20.50 -1.14
CA VAL A 2 -28.49 -20.56 -1.75
C VAL A 2 -27.51 -20.31 -0.60
N GLN A 3 -26.62 -21.27 -0.32
CA GLN A 3 -25.58 -21.13 0.70
C GLN A 3 -24.54 -20.09 0.26
N ASP A 4 -24.11 -19.24 1.19
CA ASP A 4 -23.05 -18.24 0.99
C ASP A 4 -21.70 -18.94 0.70
N ASN A 5 -21.39 -19.15 -0.58
CA ASN A 5 -20.16 -19.81 -1.04
C ASN A 5 -19.15 -18.81 -1.63
N ILE A 6 -18.79 -17.74 -0.88
CA ILE A 6 -17.59 -16.96 -1.20
C ILE A 6 -16.46 -17.46 -0.30
N VAL A 7 -15.44 -18.06 -0.91
CA VAL A 7 -14.24 -18.56 -0.22
C VAL A 7 -13.01 -17.88 -0.81
N LYS A 8 -12.16 -17.29 0.04
CA LYS A 8 -10.80 -16.90 -0.34
C LYS A 8 -9.95 -18.19 -0.30
N ASN A 9 -9.69 -18.82 -1.43
CA ASN A 9 -8.90 -20.06 -1.47
C ASN A 9 -7.41 -19.73 -1.36
N SER A 10 -6.85 -19.95 -0.18
CA SER A 10 -5.44 -19.77 0.15
C SER A 10 -4.57 -21.01 -0.09
N GLN A 11 -5.08 -22.08 -0.73
CA GLN A 11 -4.42 -23.40 -0.66
C GLN A 11 -4.23 -24.19 -1.96
N LYS A 12 -4.20 -23.59 -3.16
CA LYS A 12 -3.85 -24.42 -4.35
C LYS A 12 -3.41 -23.72 -5.63
N ILE A 13 -2.46 -22.79 -5.56
CA ILE A 13 -1.80 -22.32 -6.79
C ILE A 13 -0.30 -22.22 -6.59
N GLN A 14 0.43 -23.23 -7.08
CA GLN A 14 1.86 -23.08 -7.33
C GLN A 14 2.02 -21.94 -8.34
N ARG A 15 2.40 -20.76 -7.85
CA ARG A 15 2.64 -19.56 -8.65
C ARG A 15 4.02 -19.06 -8.26
N LEU A 16 4.83 -18.69 -9.24
CA LEU A 16 6.21 -18.25 -9.06
C LEU A 16 6.30 -16.70 -9.18
N VAL A 17 7.12 -16.06 -8.35
CA VAL A 17 7.48 -14.64 -8.28
C VAL A 17 8.83 -14.48 -8.95
N ALA A 18 8.92 -13.69 -10.02
CA ALA A 18 10.19 -13.30 -10.60
C ALA A 18 10.74 -12.02 -9.93
N TYR A 19 11.92 -12.07 -9.31
CA TYR A 19 12.68 -10.91 -8.84
C TYR A 19 14.10 -10.90 -9.42
N LEU A 20 14.80 -9.76 -9.37
CA LEU A 20 16.22 -9.70 -9.70
C LEU A 20 17.02 -9.81 -8.39
N ASN A 21 17.94 -10.78 -8.31
CA ASN A 21 18.81 -10.94 -7.15
C ASN A 21 19.93 -9.86 -7.14
N GLU A 22 20.84 -9.96 -6.17
CA GLU A 22 22.02 -9.09 -6.03
C GLU A 22 22.96 -9.07 -7.25
N ASN A 23 22.78 -9.99 -8.20
CA ASN A 23 23.54 -10.08 -9.45
C ASN A 23 22.73 -9.66 -10.69
N ASP A 24 21.58 -8.98 -10.51
CA ASP A 24 20.63 -8.65 -11.59
C ASP A 24 20.07 -9.88 -12.34
N GLU A 25 20.08 -11.06 -11.71
CA GLU A 25 19.55 -12.29 -12.30
C GLU A 25 18.12 -12.52 -11.88
N ARG A 26 17.29 -12.97 -12.83
CA ARG A 26 15.89 -13.31 -12.58
C ARG A 26 15.77 -14.61 -11.77
N VAL A 27 15.22 -14.51 -10.56
CA VAL A 27 14.92 -15.63 -9.65
C VAL A 27 13.41 -15.81 -9.50
N GLU A 28 12.93 -17.06 -9.51
CA GLU A 28 11.51 -17.41 -9.46
C GLU A 28 11.12 -18.21 -8.19
N GLU A 29 10.23 -17.66 -7.31
CA GLU A 29 9.85 -18.26 -6.00
C GLU A 29 8.33 -18.36 -5.72
N PRO A 30 7.80 -19.32 -4.93
CA PRO A 30 6.35 -19.45 -4.67
C PRO A 30 5.65 -18.19 -4.09
N LEU A 31 4.43 -17.91 -4.58
CA LEU A 31 3.74 -16.60 -4.60
C LEU A 31 2.47 -16.56 -3.73
N ASP A 32 2.48 -17.03 -2.48
CA ASP A 32 1.25 -17.00 -1.67
C ASP A 32 0.88 -15.62 -1.08
N ASP A 33 1.68 -14.57 -1.27
CA ASP A 33 1.25 -13.18 -1.09
C ASP A 33 2.09 -12.23 -1.98
N VAL A 34 1.57 -11.82 -3.13
CA VAL A 34 2.31 -11.03 -4.13
C VAL A 34 2.78 -9.70 -3.55
N ILE A 35 4.08 -9.62 -3.34
CA ILE A 35 4.86 -8.39 -3.26
C ILE A 35 5.96 -8.52 -4.30
N VAL A 36 5.77 -7.89 -5.46
CA VAL A 36 6.78 -7.76 -6.49
C VAL A 36 7.80 -6.76 -5.98
N PHE A 37 8.96 -7.25 -5.56
CA PHE A 37 10.12 -6.42 -5.30
C PHE A 37 10.90 -6.26 -6.60
N ARG A 38 10.97 -5.05 -7.12
CA ARG A 38 12.08 -4.62 -7.96
C ARG A 38 12.95 -3.80 -7.03
N ALA A 39 14.21 -4.14 -6.79
CA ALA A 39 15.06 -3.32 -5.92
C ALA A 39 16.45 -3.25 -6.54
N THR A 40 16.62 -2.43 -7.56
CA THR A 40 17.91 -2.19 -8.23
C THR A 40 18.82 -1.22 -7.47
N GLY A 41 18.51 -0.92 -6.19
CA GLY A 41 19.33 -0.07 -5.32
C GLY A 41 19.57 1.38 -5.78
N THR A 42 19.09 1.76 -6.97
CA THR A 42 19.37 3.07 -7.57
C THR A 42 18.33 4.07 -7.10
N VAL A 43 18.77 5.01 -6.26
CA VAL A 43 18.00 6.18 -5.87
C VAL A 43 18.01 7.14 -7.06
N VAL A 44 16.84 7.56 -7.53
CA VAL A 44 16.74 8.54 -8.63
C VAL A 44 16.35 9.92 -8.10
N ALA A 45 16.94 10.96 -8.68
CA ALA A 45 16.49 12.33 -8.51
C ALA A 45 15.20 12.51 -9.28
N PHE A 46 14.16 12.95 -8.58
CA PHE A 46 12.92 13.39 -9.21
C PHE A 46 12.84 14.93 -9.25
N PRO A 47 12.30 15.56 -10.32
CA PRO A 47 11.56 15.01 -11.48
C PRO A 47 12.41 14.52 -12.67
N SER A 48 13.73 14.68 -12.60
CA SER A 48 14.57 14.46 -13.78
C SER A 48 14.71 12.99 -14.17
N GLY A 49 14.44 12.05 -13.26
CA GLY A 49 14.71 10.63 -13.49
C GLY A 49 16.20 10.31 -13.54
N GLU A 50 17.05 11.30 -13.22
CA GLU A 50 18.50 11.15 -13.25
C GLU A 50 18.90 10.26 -12.08
N PRO A 51 19.79 9.28 -12.30
CA PRO A 51 20.43 8.57 -11.20
C PRO A 51 21.04 9.60 -10.24
N ILE A 52 20.68 9.54 -8.96
CA ILE A 52 21.53 10.15 -7.95
C ILE A 52 22.66 9.16 -7.77
N GLU A 53 23.89 9.61 -8.00
CA GLU A 53 25.09 8.90 -7.57
C GLU A 53 24.80 8.32 -6.19
N PRO A 54 24.69 7.00 -6.07
CA PRO A 54 24.35 6.38 -4.82
C PRO A 54 25.30 6.91 -3.75
N VAL A 55 24.77 7.34 -2.61
CA VAL A 55 25.62 7.35 -1.42
C VAL A 55 25.84 5.87 -1.12
N GLY A 56 26.93 5.31 -1.67
CA GLY A 56 27.31 3.90 -1.49
C GLY A 56 26.82 2.92 -2.58
N THR A 57 27.60 1.87 -2.83
CA THR A 57 27.34 0.79 -3.79
C THR A 57 25.93 0.16 -3.65
N ALA A 58 25.43 -0.43 -4.76
CA ALA A 58 24.07 -0.92 -5.04
C ALA A 58 23.38 -1.89 -4.03
N CYS A 59 23.88 -2.03 -2.81
CA CYS A 59 23.31 -2.88 -1.77
C CYS A 59 23.27 -2.22 -0.38
N GLU A 60 23.50 -0.91 -0.26
CA GLU A 60 23.33 -0.24 1.03
C GLU A 60 21.85 -0.19 1.43
N ALA A 61 21.55 -0.74 2.61
CA ALA A 61 20.22 -0.70 3.20
C ALA A 61 19.80 0.76 3.41
N VAL A 62 18.73 1.18 2.73
CA VAL A 62 18.17 2.52 2.91
C VAL A 62 17.18 2.51 4.05
N ALA A 63 17.58 3.10 5.17
CA ALA A 63 16.73 3.23 6.33
C ALA A 63 15.60 4.25 6.10
N ILE A 64 14.39 3.87 6.46
CA ILE A 64 13.21 4.74 6.46
C ILE A 64 12.49 4.64 7.80
N GLU A 65 11.53 5.54 8.00
CA GLU A 65 10.59 5.48 9.11
C GLU A 65 9.19 5.63 8.54
N ILE A 66 8.28 4.76 8.96
CA ILE A 66 6.85 4.85 8.68
C ILE A 66 6.09 4.96 10.00
N SER A 67 4.81 5.27 9.94
CA SER A 67 3.93 5.31 11.12
C SER A 67 2.91 4.18 11.04
N LEU A 68 2.80 3.38 12.09
CA LEU A 68 1.80 2.33 12.23
C LEU A 68 0.65 2.82 13.12
N PHE A 69 -0.57 2.60 12.65
CA PHE A 69 -1.79 2.82 13.40
C PHE A 69 -2.38 1.48 13.81
N THR A 70 -2.75 1.35 15.08
CA THR A 70 -3.49 0.20 15.61
C THR A 70 -4.80 0.69 16.17
N LYS A 71 -5.93 0.23 15.61
CA LYS A 71 -7.27 0.68 16.02
C LYS A 71 -7.71 -0.02 17.29
N ASP A 72 -8.31 0.75 18.20
CA ASP A 72 -9.05 0.19 19.32
C ASP A 72 -10.37 -0.40 18.82
N GLY A 73 -10.63 -1.66 19.14
CA GLY A 73 -11.92 -2.29 18.88
C GLY A 73 -12.21 -2.53 17.39
N GLY A 74 -11.88 -3.74 16.93
CA GLY A 74 -12.26 -4.26 15.63
C GLY A 74 -11.36 -3.80 14.47
N ASP A 75 -11.69 -4.30 13.28
CA ASP A 75 -10.80 -4.25 12.12
C ASP A 75 -10.76 -2.86 11.45
N LEU A 76 -9.69 -2.62 10.69
CA LEU A 76 -9.51 -1.54 9.72
C LEU A 76 -9.72 -2.02 8.29
N THR A 77 -10.45 -3.11 8.11
CA THR A 77 -10.78 -3.69 6.81
C THR A 77 -12.15 -3.25 6.32
N LYS A 78 -12.32 -3.21 4.99
CA LYS A 78 -13.64 -3.14 4.36
C LYS A 78 -14.24 -4.53 4.39
N LYS A 79 -15.55 -4.61 4.63
CA LYS A 79 -16.29 -5.85 4.37
C LYS A 79 -16.80 -5.83 2.94
N VAL A 80 -16.72 -6.96 2.25
CA VAL A 80 -17.26 -7.12 0.91
C VAL A 80 -18.47 -8.03 0.99
N HIS A 81 -19.54 -7.61 0.33
CA HIS A 81 -20.83 -8.24 0.36
C HIS A 81 -21.39 -8.35 -1.07
N TRP A 82 -22.32 -9.27 -1.28
CA TRP A 82 -23.15 -9.27 -2.46
C TRP A 82 -24.13 -8.08 -2.45
N ASN A 83 -24.37 -7.50 -3.62
CA ASN A 83 -25.55 -6.67 -3.83
C ASN A 83 -26.83 -7.50 -3.64
N ALA A 84 -27.95 -6.83 -3.33
CA ALA A 84 -29.22 -7.50 -3.03
C ALA A 84 -29.74 -8.41 -4.17
N ASP A 85 -29.32 -8.15 -5.41
CA ASP A 85 -29.68 -8.91 -6.61
C ASP A 85 -28.64 -9.97 -7.01
N HIS A 86 -27.55 -10.12 -6.25
CA HIS A 86 -26.41 -11.00 -6.54
C HIS A 86 -25.74 -10.77 -7.91
N THR A 87 -25.93 -9.61 -8.54
CA THR A 87 -25.31 -9.31 -9.84
C THR A 87 -23.93 -8.66 -9.70
N GLY A 88 -23.54 -8.29 -8.48
CA GLY A 88 -22.26 -7.66 -8.21
C GLY A 88 -21.95 -7.57 -6.72
N ILE A 89 -20.80 -6.99 -6.41
CA ILE A 89 -20.32 -6.82 -5.03
C ILE A 89 -20.40 -5.36 -4.58
N PHE A 90 -20.74 -5.12 -3.32
CA PHE A 90 -20.54 -3.84 -2.65
C PHE A 90 -19.50 -3.94 -1.54
N SER A 91 -18.82 -2.83 -1.30
CA SER A 91 -17.83 -2.70 -0.25
C SER A 91 -18.36 -1.82 0.88
N ASP A 92 -18.55 -2.40 2.06
CA ASP A 92 -18.91 -1.71 3.28
C ASP A 92 -17.65 -1.23 4.02
N SER A 93 -17.47 0.08 4.03
CA SER A 93 -16.33 0.74 4.69
C SER A 93 -16.64 1.27 6.09
N ARG A 94 -17.83 1.01 6.65
CA ARG A 94 -18.22 1.54 7.97
C ARG A 94 -17.27 1.12 9.09
N TYR A 95 -16.79 -0.13 9.03
CA TYR A 95 -15.84 -0.69 10.00
C TYR A 95 -14.42 -0.14 9.84
N CYS A 96 -14.05 0.32 8.64
CA CYS A 96 -12.71 0.84 8.33
C CYS A 96 -12.44 2.24 8.95
N LYS A 97 -13.42 2.83 9.64
CA LYS A 97 -13.22 4.10 10.35
C LYS A 97 -12.40 3.91 11.62
N MET A 98 -11.41 4.78 11.80
CA MET A 98 -10.55 4.82 12.98
C MET A 98 -10.82 6.10 13.78
N ALA A 99 -11.45 5.97 14.93
CA ALA A 99 -11.74 7.07 15.83
C ALA A 99 -10.71 7.19 16.96
N THR A 100 -10.28 6.04 17.49
CA THR A 100 -9.26 5.93 18.53
C THR A 100 -8.28 4.79 18.21
N GLY A 101 -7.13 4.80 18.87
CA GLY A 101 -6.12 3.76 18.74
C GLY A 101 -4.77 4.18 19.28
N VAL A 102 -3.73 3.57 18.73
CA VAL A 102 -2.32 3.95 18.94
C VAL A 102 -1.70 4.30 17.61
N MET A 103 -0.88 5.35 17.59
CA MET A 103 0.03 5.69 16.50
C MET A 103 1.46 5.44 17.01
N ALA A 104 2.26 4.67 16.27
CA ALA A 104 3.62 4.31 16.67
C ALA A 104 4.61 4.49 15.52
N ARG A 105 5.85 4.81 15.86
CA ARG A 105 6.98 4.85 14.93
C ARG A 105 7.38 3.43 14.57
N VAL A 106 7.67 3.20 13.30
CA VAL A 106 8.24 1.94 12.82
C VAL A 106 9.51 2.28 12.03
N PRO A 107 10.68 2.23 12.67
CA PRO A 107 11.94 2.32 11.95
C PRO A 107 12.14 1.05 11.13
N LEU A 108 12.45 1.22 9.86
CA LEU A 108 12.83 0.13 8.97
C LEU A 108 14.28 0.38 8.57
N PRO A 109 15.26 -0.36 9.14
CA PRO A 109 16.68 -0.24 8.76
C PRO A 109 16.89 -0.46 7.26
N ASP A 110 16.00 -1.23 6.65
CA ASP A 110 15.92 -1.44 5.22
C ASP A 110 14.47 -1.24 4.76
N TRP A 111 14.23 -0.31 3.84
CA TRP A 111 12.90 -0.08 3.28
C TRP A 111 12.26 -1.34 2.67
N ARG A 112 13.07 -2.32 2.23
CA ARG A 112 12.59 -3.61 1.70
C ARG A 112 11.83 -4.42 2.76
N ASP A 113 12.09 -4.18 4.04
CA ASP A 113 11.34 -4.80 5.15
C ASP A 113 9.88 -4.37 5.18
N LEU A 114 9.52 -3.23 4.56
CA LEU A 114 8.12 -2.86 4.36
C LEU A 114 7.37 -3.96 3.61
N GLY A 115 7.98 -4.50 2.55
CA GLY A 115 7.34 -5.56 1.78
C GLY A 115 7.19 -6.81 2.62
N ARG A 116 8.23 -7.25 3.35
CA ARG A 116 8.11 -8.42 4.23
C ARG A 116 7.05 -8.26 5.32
N GLY A 117 6.88 -7.03 5.84
CA GLY A 117 5.91 -6.72 6.88
C GLY A 117 4.47 -6.58 6.39
N LEU A 118 4.25 -6.14 5.14
CA LEU A 118 2.91 -5.85 4.62
C LEU A 118 1.87 -6.98 4.79
N PRO A 119 2.19 -8.27 4.58
CA PRO A 119 1.24 -9.37 4.78
C PRO A 119 1.02 -9.73 6.26
N LEU A 120 1.95 -9.34 7.14
CA LEU A 120 1.99 -9.75 8.54
C LEU A 120 1.25 -8.79 9.49
N PHE A 121 0.84 -7.63 8.97
CA PHE A 121 0.14 -6.63 9.77
C PHE A 121 -1.28 -7.11 10.13
N PRO A 122 -1.69 -7.02 11.41
CA PRO A 122 -3.03 -7.43 11.82
C PRO A 122 -4.13 -6.62 11.13
N GLY A 123 -5.30 -7.23 10.93
CA GLY A 123 -6.45 -6.58 10.26
C GLY A 123 -6.99 -5.31 10.93
N ASN A 124 -6.60 -5.00 12.17
CA ASN A 124 -6.91 -3.74 12.87
C ASN A 124 -5.81 -2.68 12.74
N THR A 125 -4.84 -2.87 11.86
CA THR A 125 -3.73 -1.94 11.65
C THR A 125 -3.76 -1.27 10.28
N ALA A 126 -3.12 -0.11 10.20
CA ALA A 126 -2.91 0.62 8.95
C ALA A 126 -1.60 1.40 9.02
N LEU A 127 -1.01 1.71 7.88
CA LEU A 127 0.27 2.41 7.80
C LEU A 127 0.07 3.81 7.23
N ALA A 128 0.80 4.80 7.73
CA ALA A 128 1.13 6.00 6.96
C ALA A 128 2.60 5.95 6.55
N LEU A 129 2.89 6.34 5.31
CA LEU A 129 4.26 6.30 4.77
C LEU A 129 5.11 7.50 5.22
N GLY A 130 4.47 8.50 5.83
CA GLY A 130 5.16 9.55 6.57
C GLY A 130 5.60 9.07 7.96
N ARG A 131 6.51 9.85 8.56
CA ARG A 131 6.99 9.63 9.92
C ARG A 131 6.26 10.51 10.92
N MET A 132 6.24 10.11 12.18
CA MET A 132 5.75 10.97 13.25
C MET A 132 6.68 12.19 13.42
N THR A 133 6.15 13.36 13.74
CA THR A 133 6.99 14.54 14.01
C THR A 133 7.91 14.31 15.21
N PRO A 134 9.15 14.83 15.24
CA PRO A 134 10.13 14.52 16.28
C PRO A 134 9.69 14.84 17.72
N GLU A 135 8.71 15.72 17.89
CA GLU A 135 8.16 16.13 19.18
C GLU A 135 7.27 15.06 19.82
N LEU A 136 6.80 14.10 19.03
CA LEU A 136 5.98 12.98 19.52
C LEU A 136 6.86 11.84 20.06
N PRO A 137 6.41 11.13 21.11
CA PRO A 137 7.09 9.93 21.60
C PRO A 137 7.05 8.79 20.58
N GLU A 138 7.73 7.67 20.87
CA GLU A 138 7.74 6.47 20.02
C GLU A 138 6.35 5.89 19.74
N ALA A 139 5.41 6.04 20.69
CA ALA A 139 4.02 5.70 20.53
C ALA A 139 3.13 6.67 21.30
N ILE A 140 1.97 7.00 20.75
CA ILE A 140 1.03 7.96 21.32
C ILE A 140 -0.42 7.51 21.10
N HIS A 141 -1.31 7.90 22.03
CA HIS A 141 -2.74 7.65 21.84
C HIS A 141 -3.25 8.45 20.65
N LEU A 142 -3.93 7.74 19.76
CA LEU A 142 -4.53 8.32 18.58
C LEU A 142 -6.00 8.64 18.86
N VAL A 143 -6.41 9.86 18.53
CA VAL A 143 -7.81 10.30 18.51
C VAL A 143 -8.11 11.10 17.24
N THR A 144 -9.38 11.34 16.94
CA THR A 144 -9.73 12.25 15.83
C THR A 144 -9.40 13.71 16.19
N LYS A 145 -9.10 14.55 15.19
CA LYS A 145 -8.84 16.00 15.37
C LYS A 145 -9.97 16.74 16.10
N LYS A 146 -11.21 16.24 15.97
CA LYS A 146 -12.40 16.82 16.62
C LYS A 146 -12.60 16.34 18.06
N SER A 147 -11.82 15.36 18.53
CA SER A 147 -11.90 14.88 19.90
C SER A 147 -11.43 15.98 20.86
N PRO A 148 -12.13 16.24 21.98
CA PRO A 148 -11.63 17.15 23.01
C PRO A 148 -10.29 16.68 23.61
N GLU A 149 -9.97 15.39 23.49
CA GLU A 149 -8.69 14.84 23.95
C GLU A 149 -7.51 15.20 23.03
N CYS A 150 -7.76 15.59 21.78
CA CYS A 150 -6.70 15.84 20.80
C CYS A 150 -5.71 16.94 21.21
N CYS A 151 -6.11 17.85 22.11
CA CYS A 151 -5.26 18.93 22.62
C CYS A 151 -4.55 18.56 23.94
N ARG A 152 -4.75 17.35 24.46
CA ARG A 152 -4.17 16.92 25.74
C ARG A 152 -2.80 16.28 25.52
N PRO A 153 -1.84 16.48 26.43
CA PRO A 153 -0.59 15.73 26.41
C PRO A 153 -0.85 14.22 26.38
N GLY A 154 -0.09 13.48 25.56
CA GLY A 154 -0.25 12.04 25.38
C GLY A 154 -1.25 11.62 24.29
N TYR A 155 -1.88 12.58 23.60
CA TYR A 155 -2.79 12.34 22.49
C TYR A 155 -2.35 13.06 21.22
N ALA A 156 -2.61 12.44 20.06
CA ALA A 156 -2.41 13.05 18.76
C ALA A 156 -3.49 12.61 17.75
N SER A 157 -3.64 13.40 16.70
CA SER A 157 -4.51 13.05 15.56
C SER A 157 -3.72 12.68 14.32
N ARG A 158 -4.35 11.91 13.42
CA ARG A 158 -3.83 11.68 12.07
C ARG A 158 -4.00 12.96 11.25
N THR A 159 -3.02 13.84 11.32
CA THR A 159 -2.97 15.13 10.61
C THR A 159 -1.55 15.39 10.11
N GLY A 160 -1.42 16.28 9.12
CA GLY A 160 -0.10 16.74 8.65
C GLY A 160 0.72 17.46 9.73
N ASP A 161 0.07 17.91 10.81
CA ASP A 161 0.73 18.51 11.97
C ASP A 161 1.52 17.47 12.80
N ASN A 162 1.15 16.18 12.72
CA ASN A 162 1.74 15.09 13.51
C ASN A 162 2.46 14.04 12.64
N LEU A 163 2.21 14.05 11.33
CA LEU A 163 2.74 13.11 10.35
C LEU A 163 3.35 13.89 9.19
N ILE A 164 4.65 13.73 8.99
CA ILE A 164 5.41 14.52 8.03
C ILE A 164 6.24 13.63 7.12
N PHE A 165 6.59 14.18 5.96
CA PHE A 165 7.80 13.79 5.27
C PHE A 165 8.91 14.76 5.67
N ALA A 166 10.01 14.25 6.21
CA ALA A 166 11.14 15.09 6.58
C ALA A 166 11.95 15.46 5.33
N LYS A 167 12.28 16.76 5.19
CA LYS A 167 13.06 17.26 4.06
C LYS A 167 14.41 16.55 3.94
N GLY A 168 14.76 16.13 2.73
CA GLY A 168 16.02 15.44 2.43
C GLY A 168 16.14 14.06 3.09
N LYS A 169 15.05 13.48 3.60
CA LYS A 169 15.03 12.12 4.12
C LYS A 169 14.33 11.17 3.14
N PRO A 170 14.89 9.96 2.94
CA PRO A 170 14.22 8.93 2.17
C PRO A 170 12.85 8.58 2.77
N ALA A 171 11.92 8.27 1.88
CA ALA A 171 10.57 7.85 2.22
C ALA A 171 9.99 6.97 1.11
N VAL A 172 8.84 6.36 1.37
CA VAL A 172 8.13 5.55 0.40
C VAL A 172 6.93 6.31 -0.14
N LEU A 173 6.78 6.27 -1.46
CA LEU A 173 5.63 6.78 -2.19
C LEU A 173 4.72 5.62 -2.60
N LEU A 174 3.49 5.57 -2.12
CA LEU A 174 2.44 4.70 -2.65
C LEU A 174 1.75 5.31 -3.89
N LEU A 175 1.85 4.59 -5.00
CA LEU A 175 0.99 4.69 -6.18
C LEU A 175 -0.15 3.69 -6.01
N ASP A 176 -1.37 4.20 -5.81
CA ASP A 176 -2.59 3.41 -5.69
C ASP A 176 -3.34 3.45 -7.02
N PHE A 177 -3.27 2.35 -7.76
CA PHE A 177 -3.92 2.19 -9.06
C PHE A 177 -5.14 1.30 -8.94
N ASP A 178 -6.31 1.89 -9.15
CA ASP A 178 -7.60 1.22 -9.19
C ASP A 178 -8.24 1.42 -10.58
N THR A 179 -8.74 0.33 -11.17
CA THR A 179 -9.41 0.36 -12.48
C THR A 179 -10.90 0.64 -12.37
N LYS A 180 -11.45 0.71 -11.16
CA LYS A 180 -12.87 0.95 -10.93
C LYS A 180 -13.29 2.31 -11.50
N GLY A 181 -14.32 2.28 -12.35
CA GLY A 181 -14.87 3.48 -12.99
C GLY A 181 -14.06 3.99 -14.19
N MET A 182 -13.04 3.26 -14.62
CA MET A 182 -12.27 3.60 -15.81
C MET A 182 -13.10 3.41 -17.08
N THR A 183 -13.10 4.41 -17.96
CA THR A 183 -13.77 4.36 -19.27
C THR A 183 -13.13 3.31 -20.19
N ALA A 184 -13.87 2.83 -21.20
CA ALA A 184 -13.34 1.90 -22.19
C ALA A 184 -12.13 2.47 -22.95
N GLU A 185 -12.16 3.78 -23.25
CA GLU A 185 -11.05 4.49 -23.88
C GLU A 185 -9.78 4.46 -23.01
N ASN A 186 -9.90 4.75 -21.71
CA ASN A 186 -8.76 4.72 -20.79
C ASN A 186 -8.19 3.32 -20.63
N LYS A 187 -9.05 2.28 -20.62
CA LYS A 187 -8.61 0.88 -20.60
C LYS A 187 -7.82 0.52 -21.86
N ALA A 188 -8.37 0.82 -23.03
CA ALA A 188 -7.70 0.59 -24.30
C ALA A 188 -6.34 1.32 -24.36
N ARG A 189 -6.30 2.57 -23.90
CA ARG A 189 -5.05 3.34 -23.85
C ARG A 189 -4.02 2.73 -22.90
N LEU A 190 -4.43 2.23 -21.74
CA LEU A 190 -3.52 1.52 -20.84
C LEU A 190 -3.00 0.23 -21.49
N ASP A 191 -3.87 -0.53 -22.15
CA ASP A 191 -3.47 -1.77 -22.82
C ASP A 191 -2.45 -1.50 -23.95
N GLU A 192 -2.65 -0.47 -24.76
CA GLU A 192 -1.69 0.00 -25.77
C GLU A 192 -0.31 0.34 -25.19
N LEU A 193 -0.29 0.89 -23.98
CA LEU A 193 0.94 1.25 -23.27
C LEU A 193 1.61 0.06 -22.59
N GLY A 194 1.04 -1.15 -22.66
CA GLY A 194 1.54 -2.34 -21.97
C GLY A 194 1.04 -2.46 -20.53
N GLY A 195 -0.16 -1.94 -20.25
CA GLY A 195 -0.82 -1.93 -18.95
C GLY A 195 -0.25 -0.88 -17.99
N PHE A 196 -0.62 -0.98 -16.71
CA PHE A 196 -0.25 -0.02 -15.67
C PHE A 196 1.26 0.24 -15.58
N PHE A 197 2.09 -0.81 -15.52
CA PHE A 197 3.54 -0.66 -15.45
C PHE A 197 4.16 -0.10 -16.74
N GLY A 198 3.57 -0.39 -17.89
CA GLY A 198 3.99 0.20 -19.15
C GLY A 198 3.69 1.70 -19.22
N ALA A 199 2.50 2.10 -18.76
CA ALA A 199 2.14 3.51 -18.59
C ALA A 199 3.08 4.24 -17.61
N LEU A 200 3.47 3.62 -16.50
CA LEU A 200 4.44 4.21 -15.56
C LEU A 200 5.79 4.51 -16.22
N LYS A 201 6.29 3.65 -17.11
CA LYS A 201 7.55 3.91 -17.84
C LYS A 201 7.46 5.11 -18.78
N VAL A 202 6.27 5.38 -19.32
CA VAL A 202 6.03 6.54 -20.19
C VAL A 202 5.92 7.83 -19.37
N ILE A 203 5.22 7.78 -18.23
CA ILE A 203 5.00 8.95 -17.36
C ILE A 203 6.26 9.28 -16.55
N TRP A 204 7.01 8.27 -16.16
CA TRP A 204 8.20 8.37 -15.33
C TRP A 204 9.40 7.73 -16.06
N PRO A 205 10.10 8.50 -16.90
CA PRO A 205 11.35 8.05 -17.52
C PRO A 205 12.34 7.59 -16.46
N GLY A 206 12.93 6.41 -16.64
CA GLY A 206 13.83 5.80 -15.66
C GLY A 206 13.13 4.92 -14.63
N PHE A 207 11.80 4.80 -14.63
CA PHE A 207 11.06 3.91 -13.73
C PHE A 207 11.56 2.45 -13.80
N GLU A 208 12.07 2.04 -14.96
CA GLU A 208 12.67 0.73 -15.14
C GLU A 208 13.93 0.48 -14.33
N LYS A 209 14.56 1.53 -13.80
CA LYS A 209 15.78 1.47 -12.97
C LYS A 209 15.49 1.68 -11.50
N ILE A 210 14.22 1.91 -11.12
CA ILE A 210 13.84 2.23 -9.74
C ILE A 210 13.44 0.95 -8.99
N GLY A 211 13.86 0.91 -7.72
CA GLY A 211 13.35 -0.07 -6.79
C GLY A 211 11.92 0.26 -6.30
N TYR A 212 10.99 -0.68 -6.43
CA TYR A 212 9.65 -0.61 -5.87
C TYR A 212 9.19 -1.95 -5.27
N ILE A 213 8.29 -1.86 -4.30
CA ILE A 213 7.46 -2.96 -3.79
C ILE A 213 6.09 -2.83 -4.45
N ALA A 214 5.55 -3.85 -5.09
CA ALA A 214 4.21 -3.80 -5.67
C ALA A 214 3.36 -4.98 -5.26
N ARG A 215 2.14 -4.74 -4.80
CA ARG A 215 1.17 -5.79 -4.53
C ARG A 215 -0.12 -5.56 -5.29
N ARG A 216 -0.84 -6.64 -5.56
CA ARG A 216 -2.21 -6.52 -6.07
C ARG A 216 -3.09 -5.88 -5.00
N SER A 217 -4.00 -5.02 -5.45
CA SER A 217 -5.06 -4.52 -4.57
C SER A 217 -5.92 -5.68 -4.07
N THR A 218 -6.40 -5.62 -2.83
CA THR A 218 -7.17 -6.70 -2.20
C THR A 218 -8.45 -7.02 -2.98
N SER A 219 -9.05 -6.02 -3.63
CA SER A 219 -10.23 -6.19 -4.49
C SER A 219 -9.96 -7.00 -5.76
N ALA A 220 -8.71 -7.11 -6.20
CA ALA A 220 -8.33 -7.85 -7.41
C ALA A 220 -8.36 -9.38 -7.23
N GLY A 221 -8.48 -9.85 -5.98
CA GLY A 221 -8.46 -11.28 -5.63
C GLY A 221 -9.83 -11.88 -5.31
N ILE A 222 -10.93 -11.14 -5.51
CA ILE A 222 -12.27 -11.58 -5.15
C ILE A 222 -12.90 -12.35 -6.33
N TYR A 223 -13.49 -13.49 -6.05
CA TYR A 223 -14.18 -14.30 -7.05
C TYR A 223 -15.29 -15.13 -6.41
N ASP A 224 -16.26 -15.54 -7.21
CA ASP A 224 -17.27 -16.53 -6.88
C ASP A 224 -16.60 -17.91 -6.75
N ALA A 225 -16.66 -18.55 -5.58
CA ALA A 225 -16.05 -19.88 -5.44
C ALA A 225 -16.83 -20.98 -6.19
N THR A 226 -18.10 -20.73 -6.52
CA THR A 226 -18.98 -21.65 -7.24
C THR A 226 -18.80 -21.52 -8.74
N THR A 227 -18.87 -20.30 -9.26
CA THR A 227 -18.81 -20.04 -10.72
C THR A 227 -17.39 -19.77 -11.21
N GLY A 228 -16.45 -19.47 -10.32
CA GLY A 228 -15.10 -19.02 -10.66
C GLY A 228 -15.04 -17.60 -11.22
N GLN A 229 -16.17 -16.91 -11.33
CA GLN A 229 -16.24 -15.55 -11.84
C GLN A 229 -15.48 -14.59 -10.92
N ARG A 230 -14.54 -13.82 -11.48
CA ARG A 230 -13.83 -12.79 -10.72
C ARG A 230 -14.69 -11.53 -10.56
N PHE A 231 -14.69 -10.97 -9.36
CA PHE A 231 -15.32 -9.69 -9.06
C PHE A 231 -14.24 -8.70 -8.64
N GLY A 232 -14.10 -7.63 -9.41
CA GLY A 232 -13.00 -6.69 -9.25
C GLY A 232 -12.06 -6.77 -10.44
N GLU A 233 -11.97 -5.65 -11.17
CA GLU A 233 -10.95 -5.46 -12.18
C GLU A 233 -9.65 -5.05 -11.46
N GLY A 234 -8.52 -5.58 -11.94
CA GLY A 234 -7.29 -5.59 -11.16
C GLY A 234 -6.74 -4.20 -10.82
N GLY A 235 -6.27 -4.03 -9.58
CA GLY A 235 -5.52 -2.85 -9.14
C GLY A 235 -4.10 -3.20 -8.65
N TRP A 236 -3.29 -2.17 -8.47
CA TRP A 236 -1.91 -2.28 -7.96
C TRP A 236 -1.65 -1.23 -6.88
N HIS A 237 -1.02 -1.65 -5.79
CA HIS A 237 -0.38 -0.76 -4.83
C HIS A 237 1.12 -0.85 -5.06
N VAL A 238 1.76 0.23 -5.51
CA VAL A 238 3.20 0.29 -5.78
C VAL A 238 3.87 1.29 -4.86
N TYR A 239 4.78 0.82 -4.04
CA TYR A 239 5.56 1.54 -3.06
C TYR A 239 6.95 1.80 -3.64
N VAL A 240 7.22 3.06 -4.00
CA VAL A 240 8.46 3.49 -4.64
C VAL A 240 9.32 4.22 -3.61
N LEU A 241 10.59 3.83 -3.48
CA LEU A 241 11.52 4.57 -2.64
C LEU A 241 11.88 5.91 -3.30
N ILE A 242 11.73 7.01 -2.58
CA ILE A 242 12.13 8.35 -3.01
C ILE A 242 13.13 8.93 -2.00
N ASN A 243 14.08 9.72 -2.51
CA ASN A 243 15.16 10.29 -1.70
C ASN A 243 14.74 11.43 -0.77
N ASP A 244 13.62 12.09 -1.10
CA ASP A 244 13.04 13.18 -0.35
C ASP A 244 11.53 13.05 -0.33
N GLY A 245 10.99 12.58 0.80
CA GLY A 245 9.56 12.38 0.97
C GLY A 245 8.72 13.65 0.73
N THR A 246 9.30 14.85 0.92
CA THR A 246 8.56 16.10 0.72
C THR A 246 8.16 16.34 -0.73
N LYS A 247 8.78 15.61 -1.67
CA LYS A 247 8.44 15.65 -3.09
C LYS A 247 7.26 14.76 -3.47
N ALA A 248 6.75 13.93 -2.55
CA ALA A 248 5.67 12.98 -2.83
C ALA A 248 4.45 13.68 -3.45
N GLU A 249 3.98 14.77 -2.87
CA GLU A 249 2.76 15.44 -3.36
C GLU A 249 2.91 16.02 -4.77
N ALA A 250 4.09 16.55 -5.10
CA ALA A 250 4.40 17.00 -6.46
C ALA A 250 4.51 15.82 -7.46
N LEU A 251 4.95 14.66 -6.98
CA LEU A 251 5.05 13.39 -7.72
C LEU A 251 3.68 12.77 -8.02
N CYS A 252 2.78 12.83 -7.04
CA CYS A 252 1.44 12.30 -7.12
C CYS A 252 0.58 13.10 -6.15
N PRO A 253 -0.32 14.00 -6.59
CA PRO A 253 -1.13 14.81 -5.67
C PRO A 253 -2.03 13.98 -4.71
N ALA A 254 -2.25 12.69 -5.02
CA ALA A 254 -2.92 11.74 -4.14
C ALA A 254 -2.01 11.19 -3.01
N SER A 255 -0.72 11.52 -2.97
CA SER A 255 0.30 10.90 -2.12
C SER A 255 0.68 11.66 -0.85
N ALA A 256 -0.04 12.73 -0.50
CA ALA A 256 0.17 13.40 0.78
C ALA A 256 0.24 12.34 1.92
N PRO A 257 1.08 12.51 2.95
CA PRO A 257 1.36 11.45 3.94
C PRO A 257 0.11 10.90 4.64
N MET A 258 -0.95 11.71 4.69
CA MET A 258 -2.28 11.37 5.21
C MET A 258 -3.21 10.63 4.23
N ARG A 259 -2.96 10.75 2.92
CA ARG A 259 -3.72 10.09 1.86
C ARG A 259 -3.18 8.69 1.55
N GLN A 260 -1.92 8.42 1.88
CA GLN A 260 -1.27 7.12 1.75
C GLN A 260 -1.43 6.26 3.01
N ILE A 261 -2.69 6.03 3.40
CA ILE A 261 -2.95 5.01 4.40
C ILE A 261 -2.95 3.64 3.71
N GLY A 262 -1.78 3.00 3.68
CA GLY A 262 -1.60 1.63 3.19
C GLY A 262 -2.39 0.68 4.08
N ARG A 263 -3.42 0.04 3.54
CA ARG A 263 -4.31 -0.86 4.27
C ARG A 263 -3.84 -2.30 4.14
N VAL A 264 -3.80 -3.00 5.27
CA VAL A 264 -3.72 -4.45 5.28
C VAL A 264 -5.15 -4.96 5.42
N GLU A 265 -5.83 -5.02 4.28
CA GLU A 265 -7.21 -5.50 4.22
C GLU A 265 -7.19 -7.03 4.28
N GLU A 266 -7.37 -7.60 5.47
CA GLU A 266 -7.89 -8.96 5.61
C GLU A 266 -9.39 -8.91 5.36
N GLY A 267 -9.84 -9.33 4.18
CA GLY A 267 -11.26 -9.46 3.88
C GLY A 267 -11.84 -10.66 4.63
N ARG A 268 -12.49 -10.42 5.77
CA ARG A 268 -13.28 -11.44 6.48
C ARG A 268 -14.75 -11.31 6.06
N ILE A 269 -15.27 -12.33 5.39
CA ILE A 269 -16.69 -12.42 5.01
C ILE A 269 -17.42 -13.01 6.21
N SER A 270 -18.23 -12.19 6.89
CA SER A 270 -19.11 -12.66 7.95
C SER A 270 -20.49 -12.97 7.36
N GLY A 271 -20.87 -14.25 7.34
CA GLY A 271 -22.24 -14.66 7.09
C GLY A 271 -23.13 -14.22 8.24
N SER A 272 -24.22 -13.52 7.94
CA SER A 272 -25.31 -13.32 8.90
C SER A 272 -26.21 -14.55 8.84
N SER A 273 -26.17 -15.36 9.90
CA SER A 273 -27.20 -16.34 10.25
C SER A 273 -28.56 -15.69 10.45
#